data_AF-A0A9D6PQH1-F1
#
_entry.id   AF-A0A9D6PQH1-F1
#
_cell.length_a   1.000
_cell.length_b   1.000
_cell.length_c   1.000
_cell.angle_alpha   90.00
_cell.angle_beta   90.00
_cell.angle_gamma   90.00
#
_symmetry.space_group_name_H-M   'P 1'
#
loop_
_entity.id
_entity.type
_entity.pdbx_description
1 polymer ?
#
loop_
_entity_poly.entity_id
_entity_poly.type
_entity_poly.pdbx_seq_one_letter_code
_entity_poly.pdbx_strand_id
1 'polypeptide(L)'
;MFLREWLTWCWLYLQHTFIMMYWVTLPGLLSVAFLSLRYRAPLLGTMLKRQRGVGAGLSAIGLGLLDGDAGRAARLRTMENLSARGVSPSVALAYLLAGQTFPLPVIGLFTVLLGLEFGLGLLLGGLAMILLAAPGLPLLGLAASRQGEVGRASFTTPSEAAGEWTWARLLGSAGGWGAAVRWVARVFKGLWFPSVAGLVLGGVVLALDMHEVWILPAWLGNEKWETALVSAFLAPLLATVAFVFPLGNLVVASSIWKTWTLAYSGVLSFALAASFHPLTLRTLSARYGLAQTARLGLLLYLAACLGALAVPVLWRIIGLEVTHVPWFRDLVDRIMMGLPFTMLGTGGMPGGRMMSH
;
A
#
# COMPACT_ATOMS: atom_id res chain seq x y z
N MET A 1 7.98 -4.22 -32.25
CA MET A 1 9.11 -4.17 -31.30
C MET A 1 8.60 -3.94 -29.88
N PHE A 2 7.96 -2.80 -29.61
CA PHE A 2 7.31 -2.45 -28.33
C PHE A 2 6.51 -3.58 -27.65
N LEU A 3 5.56 -4.22 -28.37
CA LEU A 3 4.69 -5.24 -27.76
C LEU A 3 5.47 -6.47 -27.26
N ARG A 4 6.52 -6.88 -27.97
CA ARG A 4 7.35 -8.04 -27.59
C ARG A 4 8.20 -7.72 -26.36
N GLU A 5 8.76 -6.52 -26.31
CA GLU A 5 9.51 -6.04 -25.15
C GLU A 5 8.59 -5.90 -23.93
N TRP A 6 7.44 -5.25 -24.09
CA TRP A 6 6.43 -5.12 -23.05
C TRP A 6 5.98 -6.49 -22.48
N LEU A 7 5.70 -7.47 -23.34
CA LEU A 7 5.37 -8.83 -22.90
C LEU A 7 6.51 -9.49 -22.12
N THR A 8 7.76 -9.28 -22.55
CA THR A 8 8.95 -9.81 -21.87
C THR A 8 9.10 -9.17 -20.48
N TRP A 9 8.86 -7.87 -20.37
CA TRP A 9 8.86 -7.15 -19.09
C TRP A 9 7.75 -7.61 -18.16
N CYS A 10 6.53 -7.75 -18.66
CA CYS A 10 5.42 -8.30 -17.90
C CYS A 10 5.74 -9.72 -17.41
N TRP A 11 6.36 -10.56 -18.24
CA TRP A 11 6.76 -11.90 -17.87
C TRP A 11 7.85 -11.93 -16.78
N LEU A 12 8.92 -11.15 -16.92
CA LEU A 12 9.98 -11.06 -15.92
C LEU A 12 9.47 -10.49 -14.59
N TYR A 13 8.63 -9.46 -14.65
CA TYR A 13 7.95 -8.94 -13.46
C TYR A 13 7.05 -9.99 -12.83
N LEU A 14 6.28 -10.74 -13.63
CA LEU A 14 5.42 -11.81 -13.12
C LEU A 14 6.25 -12.91 -12.46
N GLN A 15 7.35 -13.35 -13.08
CA GLN A 15 8.25 -14.36 -12.49
C GLN A 15 8.87 -13.86 -11.19
N HIS A 16 9.43 -12.64 -11.18
CA HIS A 16 10.02 -12.05 -9.99
C HIS A 16 8.97 -11.87 -8.88
N THR A 17 7.79 -11.33 -9.22
CA THR A 17 6.67 -11.20 -8.28
C THR A 17 6.25 -12.56 -7.77
N PHE A 18 6.15 -13.59 -8.60
CA PHE A 18 5.72 -14.92 -8.20
C PHE A 18 6.73 -15.62 -7.29
N ILE A 19 8.02 -15.55 -7.63
CA ILE A 19 9.11 -16.10 -6.82
C ILE A 19 9.15 -15.40 -5.45
N MET A 20 9.07 -14.07 -5.43
CA MET A 20 9.03 -13.28 -4.20
C MET A 20 7.72 -13.49 -3.40
N MET A 21 6.61 -13.72 -4.10
CA MET A 21 5.31 -13.99 -3.49
C MET A 21 5.28 -15.36 -2.80
N TYR A 22 5.92 -16.37 -3.40
CA TYR A 22 5.99 -17.70 -2.82
C TYR A 22 6.91 -17.76 -1.59
N TRP A 23 8.11 -17.18 -1.68
CA TRP A 23 9.13 -17.33 -0.64
C TRP A 23 9.01 -16.33 0.51
N VAL A 24 8.55 -15.11 0.25
CA VAL A 24 8.52 -14.06 1.29
C VAL A 24 7.10 -13.66 1.67
N THR A 25 6.21 -13.57 0.68
CA THR A 25 4.85 -13.06 0.93
C THR A 25 3.98 -14.11 1.62
N LEU A 26 4.10 -15.40 1.28
CA LEU A 26 3.29 -16.46 1.88
C LEU A 26 3.57 -16.65 3.38
N PRO A 27 4.84 -16.80 3.84
CA PRO A 27 5.14 -16.82 5.26
C PRO A 27 4.72 -15.53 5.97
N GLY A 28 4.96 -14.36 5.35
CA GLY A 28 4.54 -13.07 5.90
C GLY A 28 3.02 -12.96 6.05
N LEU A 29 2.25 -13.37 5.04
CA LEU A 29 0.78 -13.40 5.08
C LEU A 29 0.27 -14.36 6.15
N LEU A 30 0.91 -15.52 6.33
CA LEU A 30 0.57 -16.44 7.41
C LEU A 30 0.87 -15.83 8.79
N SER A 31 2.01 -15.17 8.96
CA SER A 31 2.32 -14.45 10.20
C SER A 31 1.28 -13.38 10.50
N VAL A 32 0.90 -12.58 9.51
CA VAL A 32 -0.17 -11.58 9.66
C VAL A 32 -1.51 -12.23 9.94
N ALA A 33 -1.82 -13.37 9.33
CA ALA A 33 -3.05 -14.12 9.60
C ALA A 33 -3.13 -14.54 11.07
N PHE A 34 -2.05 -15.10 11.60
CA PHE A 34 -1.98 -15.49 13.00
C PHE A 34 -2.08 -14.29 13.96
N LEU A 35 -1.38 -13.20 13.67
CA LEU A 35 -1.50 -11.96 14.45
C LEU A 35 -2.93 -11.40 14.40
N SER A 36 -3.56 -11.42 13.22
CA SER A 36 -4.93 -10.94 13.03
C SER A 36 -5.92 -11.79 13.83
N LEU A 37 -5.79 -13.11 13.79
CA LEU A 37 -6.63 -14.03 14.56
C LEU A 37 -6.43 -13.84 16.07
N ARG A 38 -5.20 -13.58 16.52
CA ARG A 38 -4.86 -13.42 17.93
C ARG A 38 -5.30 -12.07 18.53
N TYR A 39 -5.06 -10.98 17.81
CA TYR A 39 -5.09 -9.62 18.38
C TYR A 39 -6.28 -8.78 17.92
N ARG A 40 -7.01 -9.16 16.85
CA ARG A 40 -8.14 -8.36 16.35
C ARG A 40 -9.25 -8.17 17.40
N ALA A 41 -9.65 -9.25 18.10
CA ALA A 41 -10.68 -9.16 19.14
C ALA A 41 -10.24 -8.31 20.35
N PRO A 42 -9.05 -8.51 20.96
CA PRO A 42 -8.56 -7.64 22.03
C PRO A 42 -8.44 -6.16 21.65
N LEU A 43 -7.96 -5.86 20.43
CA LEU A 43 -7.82 -4.49 19.94
C LEU A 43 -9.19 -3.84 19.73
N LEU A 44 -10.13 -4.56 19.13
CA LEU A 44 -11.50 -4.09 18.97
C LEU A 44 -12.18 -3.86 20.33
N GLY A 45 -12.01 -4.77 21.29
CA GLY A 45 -12.53 -4.61 22.65
C GLY A 45 -11.98 -3.38 23.35
N THR A 46 -10.67 -3.13 23.24
CA THR A 46 -10.03 -1.94 23.81
C THR A 46 -10.51 -0.65 23.15
N MET A 47 -10.64 -0.66 21.83
CA MET A 47 -11.15 0.45 21.04
C MET A 47 -12.61 0.79 21.40
N LEU A 48 -13.48 -0.22 21.52
CA LEU A 48 -14.89 -0.04 21.89
C LEU A 48 -15.09 0.33 23.36
N LYS A 49 -14.22 -0.14 24.27
CA LYS A 49 -14.27 0.21 25.70
C LYS A 49 -13.83 1.65 25.95
N ARG A 50 -12.75 2.11 25.30
CA ARG A 50 -12.21 3.46 25.51
C ARG A 50 -12.92 4.51 24.65
N GLN A 51 -13.30 4.16 23.42
CA GLN A 51 -13.95 4.99 22.40
C GLN A 51 -13.17 6.25 21.94
N ARG A 52 -12.29 6.80 22.77
CA ARG A 52 -11.56 8.07 22.57
C ARG A 52 -10.17 8.00 23.20
N GLY A 53 -9.31 8.98 22.86
CA GLY A 53 -7.98 9.16 23.46
C GLY A 53 -6.91 8.24 22.87
N VAL A 54 -5.67 8.41 23.35
CA VAL A 54 -4.46 7.78 22.78
C VAL A 54 -4.58 6.26 22.72
N GLY A 55 -5.04 5.61 23.78
CA GLY A 55 -5.16 4.15 23.81
C GLY A 55 -6.19 3.58 22.82
N ALA A 56 -7.30 4.30 22.58
CA ALA A 56 -8.25 3.91 21.55
C ALA A 56 -7.66 4.12 20.15
N GLY A 57 -6.93 5.22 19.95
CA GLY A 57 -6.19 5.50 18.71
C GLY A 57 -5.15 4.44 18.38
N LEU A 58 -4.32 4.04 19.35
CA LEU A 58 -3.34 2.96 19.17
C LEU A 58 -4.01 1.63 18.84
N SER A 59 -5.14 1.33 19.49
CA SER A 59 -5.91 0.13 19.21
C SER A 59 -6.51 0.16 17.80
N ALA A 60 -6.98 1.32 17.33
CA ALA A 60 -7.48 1.53 15.98
C ALA A 60 -6.39 1.37 14.91
N ILE A 61 -5.20 1.92 15.15
CA ILE A 61 -4.03 1.74 14.27
C ILE A 61 -3.64 0.26 14.21
N GLY A 62 -3.54 -0.41 15.36
CA GLY A 62 -3.25 -1.85 15.43
C GLY A 62 -4.30 -2.69 14.72
N LEU A 63 -5.59 -2.35 14.86
CA LEU A 63 -6.68 -3.02 14.16
C LEU A 63 -6.54 -2.83 12.64
N GLY A 64 -6.24 -1.62 12.18
CA GLY A 64 -6.04 -1.30 10.76
C GLY A 64 -4.84 -2.03 10.16
N LEU A 65 -3.71 -2.07 10.88
CA LEU A 65 -2.50 -2.83 10.51
C LEU A 65 -2.78 -4.31 10.26
N LEU A 66 -3.65 -4.89 11.08
CA LEU A 66 -4.05 -6.30 11.04
C LEU A 66 -5.28 -6.55 10.16
N ASP A 67 -5.86 -5.52 9.56
CA ASP A 67 -7.11 -5.71 8.84
C ASP A 67 -6.89 -6.30 7.44
N GLY A 68 -7.08 -7.62 7.37
CA GLY A 68 -7.06 -8.40 6.15
C GLY A 68 -8.28 -8.21 5.23
N ASP A 69 -9.25 -7.37 5.59
CA ASP A 69 -10.37 -7.08 4.68
C ASP A 69 -9.86 -6.21 3.52
N ALA A 70 -9.54 -6.86 2.39
CA ALA A 70 -8.89 -6.26 1.22
C ALA A 70 -9.76 -5.20 0.49
N GLY A 71 -11.05 -5.12 0.79
CA GLY A 71 -11.98 -4.23 0.11
C GLY A 71 -12.06 -2.85 0.75
N ARG A 72 -11.78 -1.79 -0.01
CA ARG A 72 -12.02 -0.39 0.37
C ARG A 72 -13.43 -0.17 0.95
N ALA A 73 -14.45 -0.73 0.31
CA ALA A 73 -15.84 -0.62 0.75
C ALA A 73 -16.11 -1.33 2.09
N ALA A 74 -15.44 -2.46 2.36
CA ALA A 74 -15.60 -3.17 3.63
C ALA A 74 -15.01 -2.36 4.79
N ARG A 75 -13.82 -1.78 4.61
CA ARG A 75 -13.18 -0.91 5.61
C ARG A 75 -13.98 0.35 5.92
N LEU A 76 -14.56 0.96 4.88
CA LEU A 76 -15.47 2.08 5.07
C LEU A 76 -16.64 1.67 5.95
N ARG A 77 -17.38 0.59 5.60
CA ARG A 77 -18.48 0.07 6.45
C ARG A 77 -18.06 -0.22 7.88
N THR A 78 -16.87 -0.81 8.09
CA THR A 78 -16.34 -1.05 9.44
C THR A 78 -16.12 0.25 10.19
N MET A 79 -15.55 1.28 9.55
CA MET A 79 -15.44 2.63 10.12
C MET A 79 -16.82 3.17 10.50
N GLU A 80 -17.83 3.03 9.63
CA GLU A 80 -19.19 3.51 9.93
C GLU A 80 -19.80 2.79 11.13
N ASN A 81 -19.60 1.48 11.22
CA ASN A 81 -20.06 0.66 12.33
C ASN A 81 -19.38 1.07 13.65
N LEU A 82 -18.08 1.37 13.61
CA LEU A 82 -17.33 1.85 14.77
C LEU A 82 -17.86 3.21 15.24
N SER A 83 -18.12 4.14 14.31
CA SER A 83 -18.73 5.42 14.63
C SER A 83 -20.14 5.28 15.21
N ALA A 84 -20.96 4.37 14.67
CA ALA A 84 -22.30 4.06 15.20
C ALA A 84 -22.24 3.47 16.62
N ARG A 85 -21.15 2.78 16.97
CA ARG A 85 -20.89 2.27 18.34
C ARG A 85 -20.27 3.31 19.28
N GLY A 86 -20.22 4.59 18.88
CA GLY A 86 -19.76 5.69 19.73
C GLY A 86 -18.25 5.95 19.71
N VAL A 87 -17.48 5.28 18.83
CA VAL A 87 -16.06 5.57 18.67
C VAL A 87 -15.87 6.96 18.06
N SER A 88 -14.92 7.74 18.61
CA SER A 88 -14.69 9.11 18.14
C SER A 88 -14.27 9.15 16.66
N PRO A 89 -14.66 10.18 15.90
CA PRO A 89 -14.31 10.30 14.48
C PRO A 89 -12.81 10.21 14.20
N SER A 90 -11.97 10.78 15.07
CA SER A 90 -10.50 10.70 14.95
C SER A 90 -9.97 9.28 15.12
N VAL A 91 -10.55 8.50 16.05
CA VAL A 91 -10.14 7.10 16.27
C VAL A 91 -10.63 6.20 15.13
N ALA A 92 -11.85 6.44 14.62
CA ALA A 92 -12.37 5.73 13.46
C ALA A 92 -11.57 6.05 12.19
N LEU A 93 -11.17 7.32 12.00
CA LEU A 93 -10.30 7.72 10.90
C LEU A 93 -8.91 7.08 11.02
N ALA A 94 -8.33 7.03 12.23
CA ALA A 94 -7.03 6.37 12.44
C ALA A 94 -7.06 4.88 12.01
N TYR A 95 -8.14 4.16 12.31
CA TYR A 95 -8.36 2.80 11.80
C TYR A 95 -8.43 2.77 10.27
N LEU A 96 -9.24 3.66 9.66
CA LEU A 96 -9.40 3.71 8.20
C LEU A 96 -8.07 3.98 7.51
N LEU A 97 -7.31 4.98 8.00
CA LEU A 97 -6.02 5.35 7.45
C LEU A 97 -5.04 4.21 7.59
N ALA A 98 -4.83 3.67 8.80
CA ALA A 98 -3.89 2.56 9.02
C ALA A 98 -4.21 1.35 8.12
N GLY A 99 -5.49 1.00 8.00
CA GLY A 99 -5.92 -0.10 7.13
C GLY A 99 -5.72 0.17 5.64
N GLN A 100 -5.82 1.42 5.18
CA GLN A 100 -5.68 1.76 3.77
C GLN A 100 -4.25 2.04 3.33
N THR A 101 -3.42 2.62 4.20
CA THR A 101 -2.09 3.10 3.80
C THR A 101 -0.98 2.10 4.11
N PHE A 102 -1.01 1.41 5.24
CA PHE A 102 0.10 0.55 5.65
C PHE A 102 -0.32 -0.76 6.35
N PRO A 103 -1.30 -1.54 5.84
CA PRO A 103 -1.56 -2.85 6.43
C PRO A 103 -0.32 -3.74 6.34
N LEU A 104 -0.08 -4.62 7.32
CA LEU A 104 1.16 -5.41 7.41
C LEU A 104 1.52 -6.18 6.12
N PRO A 105 0.56 -6.78 5.37
CA PRO A 105 0.90 -7.41 4.10
C PRO A 105 1.50 -6.44 3.10
N VAL A 106 0.97 -5.21 3.02
CA VAL A 106 1.47 -4.17 2.12
C VAL A 106 2.85 -3.71 2.55
N ILE A 107 3.09 -3.49 3.85
CA ILE A 107 4.44 -3.17 4.37
C ILE A 107 5.43 -4.25 3.96
N GLY A 108 5.12 -5.53 4.21
CA GLY A 108 6.01 -6.64 3.85
C GLY A 108 6.28 -6.70 2.35
N LEU A 109 5.26 -6.47 1.53
CA LEU A 109 5.40 -6.43 0.08
C LEU A 109 6.26 -5.25 -0.41
N PHE A 110 6.12 -4.05 0.17
CA PHE A 110 7.01 -2.91 -0.09
C PHE A 110 8.44 -3.24 0.32
N THR A 111 8.64 -3.85 1.49
CA THR A 111 9.97 -4.29 1.97
C THR A 111 10.65 -5.22 0.97
N VAL A 112 9.92 -6.18 0.41
CA VAL A 112 10.47 -7.19 -0.49
C VAL A 112 10.76 -6.63 -1.88
N LEU A 113 9.87 -5.81 -2.43
CA LEU A 113 10.02 -5.34 -3.81
C LEU A 113 10.91 -4.11 -3.95
N LEU A 114 10.96 -3.26 -2.91
CA LEU A 114 11.63 -1.97 -2.96
C LEU A 114 12.74 -1.81 -1.93
N GLY A 115 12.75 -2.62 -0.86
CA GLY A 115 13.74 -2.54 0.21
C GLY A 115 13.10 -2.20 1.57
N LEU A 116 13.83 -2.51 2.65
CA LEU A 116 13.38 -2.30 4.03
C LEU A 116 13.03 -0.82 4.31
N GLU A 117 13.78 0.09 3.72
CA GLU A 117 13.57 1.53 3.77
C GLU A 117 12.19 1.95 3.26
N PHE A 118 11.62 1.24 2.28
CA PHE A 118 10.28 1.52 1.77
C PHE A 118 9.19 0.96 2.67
N GLY A 119 9.37 -0.25 3.21
CA GLY A 119 8.42 -0.81 4.17
C GLY A 119 8.34 0.02 5.45
N LEU A 120 9.50 0.37 6.03
CA LEU A 120 9.58 1.24 7.19
C LEU A 120 9.11 2.67 6.86
N GLY A 121 9.48 3.19 5.70
CA GLY A 121 9.05 4.51 5.25
C GLY A 121 7.54 4.62 5.09
N LEU A 122 6.89 3.58 4.55
CA LEU A 122 5.43 3.53 4.45
C LEU A 122 4.76 3.51 5.82
N LEU A 123 5.31 2.72 6.76
CA LEU A 123 4.83 2.69 8.14
C LEU A 123 4.98 4.05 8.83
N LEU A 124 6.18 4.64 8.80
CA LEU A 124 6.47 5.92 9.44
C LEU A 124 5.70 7.07 8.80
N GLY A 125 5.66 7.14 7.48
CA GLY A 125 4.91 8.14 6.74
C GLY A 125 3.41 8.03 6.96
N GLY A 126 2.90 6.80 7.07
CA GLY A 126 1.51 6.55 7.43
C GLY A 126 1.16 6.94 8.86
N LEU A 127 2.05 6.67 9.82
CA LEU A 127 1.89 7.15 11.20
C LEU A 127 1.92 8.68 11.28
N ALA A 128 2.87 9.32 10.59
CA ALA A 128 2.94 10.77 10.48
C ALA A 128 1.66 11.35 9.85
N MET A 129 1.15 10.73 8.78
CA MET A 129 -0.12 11.09 8.16
C MET A 129 -1.28 11.03 9.16
N ILE A 130 -1.38 9.99 9.99
CA ILE A 130 -2.42 9.88 11.03
C ILE A 130 -2.27 11.00 12.06
N LEU A 131 -1.05 11.27 12.51
CA LEU A 131 -0.76 12.34 13.48
C LEU A 131 -1.10 13.73 12.95
N LEU A 132 -0.99 13.95 11.64
CA LEU A 132 -1.37 15.20 10.98
C LEU A 132 -2.89 15.29 10.72
N ALA A 133 -3.52 14.20 10.28
CA ALA A 133 -4.93 14.18 9.89
C ALA A 133 -5.89 14.15 11.09
N ALA A 134 -5.56 13.38 12.14
CA ALA A 134 -6.42 13.22 13.32
C ALA A 134 -6.77 14.54 14.05
N PRO A 135 -5.82 15.46 14.31
CA PRO A 135 -6.12 16.76 14.90
C PRO A 135 -6.75 17.76 13.92
N GLY A 136 -6.65 17.52 12.61
CA GLY A 136 -7.32 18.33 11.59
C GLY A 136 -8.83 18.12 11.53
N LEU A 137 -9.35 16.98 12.00
CA LEU A 137 -10.78 16.66 11.95
C LEU A 137 -11.69 17.59 12.77
N PRO A 138 -11.37 17.96 14.02
CA PRO A 138 -12.10 18.98 14.76
C PRO A 138 -12.20 20.31 14.01
N LEU A 139 -11.13 20.75 13.35
CA LEU A 139 -11.09 22.01 12.60
C LEU A 139 -12.05 22.01 11.41
N LEU A 140 -12.38 20.83 10.88
CA LEU A 140 -13.34 20.66 9.78
C LEU A 140 -14.79 20.57 10.25
N GLY A 141 -15.07 20.61 11.56
CA GLY A 141 -16.42 20.41 12.12
C GLY A 141 -16.93 18.96 12.02
N LEU A 142 -16.08 18.03 11.59
CA LEU A 142 -16.41 16.60 11.45
C LEU A 142 -16.44 15.87 12.79
N ALA A 143 -15.82 16.44 13.84
CA ALA A 143 -15.88 15.90 15.19
C ALA A 143 -17.29 15.98 15.82
N ALA A 144 -18.12 16.93 15.38
CA ALA A 144 -19.45 17.21 15.94
C ALA A 144 -20.61 16.65 15.10
N SER A 145 -20.35 16.16 13.88
CA SER A 145 -21.40 15.75 12.94
C SER A 145 -22.00 14.38 13.30
N ARG A 146 -23.03 14.44 14.15
CA ARG A 146 -24.04 13.42 14.49
C ARG A 146 -23.53 12.16 15.23
N GLN A 147 -23.41 12.31 16.54
CA GLN A 147 -23.42 11.21 17.53
C GLN A 147 -24.85 10.72 17.86
N GLY A 148 -25.90 11.23 17.21
CA GLY A 148 -27.28 10.83 17.43
C GLY A 148 -27.95 10.39 16.13
N GLU A 149 -28.78 9.35 16.21
CA GLU A 149 -29.79 8.91 15.23
C GLU A 149 -29.43 7.87 14.15
N VAL A 150 -28.44 7.00 14.36
CA VAL A 150 -28.50 5.68 13.70
C VAL A 150 -28.89 4.66 14.75
N GLY A 151 -30.15 4.24 14.69
CA GLY A 151 -30.73 3.23 15.56
C GLY A 151 -29.83 2.00 15.67
N ARG A 152 -29.97 1.27 16.78
CA ARG A 152 -29.32 -0.01 17.07
C ARG A 152 -29.62 -1.03 15.96
N ALA A 153 -28.96 -0.90 14.81
CA ALA A 153 -28.91 -1.95 13.82
C ALA A 153 -28.00 -3.02 14.42
N SER A 154 -28.60 -4.16 14.77
CA SER A 154 -27.91 -5.38 15.17
C SER A 154 -27.05 -5.86 14.01
N PHE A 155 -25.82 -5.36 13.95
CA PHE A 155 -24.82 -5.80 13.00
C PHE A 155 -23.77 -6.63 13.74
N THR A 156 -23.84 -7.93 13.50
CA THR A 156 -22.71 -8.84 13.67
C THR A 156 -21.67 -8.45 12.64
N THR A 157 -20.52 -7.96 13.09
CA THR A 157 -19.36 -8.05 12.20
C THR A 157 -19.13 -9.55 11.96
N PRO A 158 -18.77 -10.01 10.74
CA PRO A 158 -18.35 -11.40 10.53
C PRO A 158 -17.22 -11.84 11.48
N SER A 159 -16.56 -10.86 12.10
CA SER A 159 -15.44 -10.96 13.05
C SER A 159 -15.84 -11.17 14.52
N GLU A 160 -17.08 -10.90 14.95
CA GLU A 160 -17.53 -11.14 16.33
C GLU A 160 -17.77 -12.63 16.62
N ALA A 161 -17.93 -13.45 15.59
CA ALA A 161 -18.11 -14.90 15.71
C ALA A 161 -16.79 -15.68 15.88
N ALA A 162 -15.63 -15.04 15.72
CA ALA A 162 -14.34 -15.67 15.94
C ALA A 162 -13.99 -15.58 17.44
N GLY A 163 -14.29 -16.64 18.18
CA GLY A 163 -13.93 -16.75 19.60
C GLY A 163 -12.44 -16.44 19.85
N GLU A 164 -12.13 -15.98 21.06
CA GLU A 164 -10.78 -15.59 21.44
C GLU A 164 -9.78 -16.74 21.21
N TRP A 165 -8.83 -16.52 20.29
CA TRP A 165 -7.77 -17.48 20.01
C TRP A 165 -6.62 -17.31 20.99
N THR A 166 -6.23 -18.40 21.65
CA THR A 166 -4.95 -18.49 22.38
C THR A 166 -3.85 -18.99 21.46
N TRP A 167 -2.59 -18.59 21.70
CA TRP A 167 -1.45 -19.02 20.88
C TRP A 167 -1.29 -20.54 20.83
N ALA A 168 -1.50 -21.23 21.95
CA ALA A 168 -1.44 -22.69 22.04
C ALA A 168 -2.46 -23.36 21.09
N ARG A 169 -3.70 -22.86 21.06
CA ARG A 169 -4.73 -23.38 20.16
C ARG A 169 -4.48 -22.98 18.71
N LEU A 170 -4.00 -21.76 18.48
CA LEU A 170 -3.78 -21.21 17.14
C LEU A 170 -2.67 -21.97 16.40
N LEU A 171 -1.54 -22.24 17.06
CA LEU A 171 -0.38 -22.89 16.46
C LEU A 171 -0.41 -24.42 16.61
N GLY A 172 -1.04 -24.91 17.69
CA GLY A 172 -1.07 -26.35 18.02
C GLY A 172 -2.27 -27.13 17.49
N SER A 173 -3.24 -26.49 16.82
CA SER A 173 -4.43 -27.17 16.29
C SER A 173 -4.62 -27.02 14.79
N ALA A 174 -5.10 -28.08 14.14
CA ALA A 174 -5.50 -28.04 12.73
C ALA A 174 -6.57 -26.97 12.45
N GLY A 175 -7.44 -26.70 13.43
CA GLY A 175 -8.44 -25.63 13.34
C GLY A 175 -7.83 -24.22 13.25
N GLY A 176 -6.77 -23.96 14.03
CA GLY A 176 -6.04 -22.69 14.00
C GLY A 176 -5.32 -22.45 12.68
N TRP A 177 -4.60 -23.45 12.19
CA TRP A 177 -3.98 -23.43 10.85
C TRP A 177 -5.02 -23.27 9.73
N GLY A 178 -6.13 -24.01 9.80
CA GLY A 178 -7.22 -23.87 8.84
C GLY A 178 -7.85 -22.47 8.85
N ALA A 179 -7.96 -21.82 10.02
CA ALA A 179 -8.42 -20.44 10.12
C ALA A 179 -7.42 -19.46 9.50
N ALA A 180 -6.12 -19.64 9.72
CA ALA A 180 -5.07 -18.82 9.12
C ALA A 180 -5.07 -18.96 7.59
N VAL A 181 -5.14 -20.19 7.06
CA VAL A 181 -5.22 -20.44 5.61
C VAL A 181 -6.48 -19.81 5.01
N ARG A 182 -7.65 -19.95 5.65
CA ARG A 182 -8.88 -19.29 5.19
C ARG A 182 -8.76 -17.77 5.21
N TRP A 183 -8.07 -17.19 6.19
CA TRP A 183 -7.78 -15.76 6.23
C TRP A 183 -6.90 -15.35 5.04
N VAL A 184 -5.80 -16.07 4.79
CA VAL A 184 -4.91 -15.80 3.64
C VAL A 184 -5.66 -15.94 2.32
N ALA A 185 -6.48 -16.98 2.17
CA ALA A 185 -7.29 -17.19 0.97
C ALA A 185 -8.28 -16.04 0.73
N ARG A 186 -8.91 -15.49 1.78
CA ARG A 186 -9.79 -14.31 1.66
C ARG A 186 -9.02 -13.07 1.22
N VAL A 187 -7.85 -12.84 1.82
CA VAL A 187 -6.96 -11.73 1.43
C VAL A 187 -6.58 -11.87 -0.04
N PHE A 188 -6.09 -13.04 -0.45
CA PHE A 188 -5.69 -13.30 -1.84
C PHE A 188 -6.86 -13.14 -2.83
N LYS A 189 -8.04 -13.67 -2.49
CA LYS A 189 -9.27 -13.54 -3.30
C LYS A 189 -9.69 -12.08 -3.51
N GLY A 190 -9.48 -11.22 -2.51
CA GLY A 190 -9.77 -9.79 -2.64
C GLY A 190 -8.70 -9.01 -3.40
N LEU A 191 -7.49 -9.55 -3.49
CA LEU A 191 -6.33 -8.85 -4.00
C LEU A 191 -5.95 -9.21 -5.44
N TRP A 192 -6.28 -10.41 -5.92
CA TRP A 192 -5.71 -10.91 -7.18
C TRP A 192 -6.04 -10.05 -8.41
N PHE A 193 -7.30 -9.62 -8.58
CA PHE A 193 -7.70 -8.76 -9.71
C PHE A 193 -6.96 -7.42 -9.70
N PRO A 194 -6.94 -6.67 -8.59
CA PRO A 194 -6.12 -5.47 -8.51
C PRO A 194 -4.62 -5.71 -8.70
N SER A 195 -4.08 -6.83 -8.23
CA SER A 195 -2.67 -7.17 -8.48
C SER A 195 -2.38 -7.34 -9.97
N VAL A 196 -3.23 -8.06 -10.69
CA VAL A 196 -3.09 -8.25 -12.15
C VAL A 196 -3.22 -6.90 -12.88
N ALA A 197 -4.23 -6.10 -12.54
CA ALA A 197 -4.42 -4.79 -13.15
C ALA A 197 -3.22 -3.86 -12.92
N GLY A 198 -2.65 -3.85 -11.70
CA GLY A 198 -1.45 -3.07 -11.43
C GLY A 198 -0.17 -3.65 -12.03
N LEU A 199 -0.08 -4.96 -12.25
CA LEU A 199 1.02 -5.57 -13.01
C LEU A 199 1.00 -5.09 -14.46
N VAL A 200 -0.19 -5.10 -15.09
CA VAL A 200 -0.38 -4.58 -16.45
C VAL A 200 -0.02 -3.09 -16.49
N LEU A 201 -0.55 -2.30 -15.56
CA LEU A 201 -0.30 -0.86 -15.51
C LEU A 201 1.17 -0.54 -15.23
N GLY A 202 1.79 -1.21 -14.25
CA GLY A 202 3.21 -1.04 -13.94
C GLY A 202 4.12 -1.45 -15.10
N GLY A 203 3.78 -2.52 -15.82
CA GLY A 203 4.46 -2.90 -17.06
C GLY A 203 4.36 -1.83 -18.15
N VAL A 204 3.19 -1.19 -18.30
CA VAL A 204 3.03 -0.03 -19.20
C VAL A 204 3.88 1.15 -18.74
N VAL A 205 3.88 1.47 -17.44
CA VAL A 205 4.71 2.55 -16.88
C VAL A 205 6.20 2.32 -17.18
N LEU A 206 6.68 1.11 -16.89
CA LEU A 206 8.06 0.72 -17.13
C LEU A 206 8.42 0.83 -18.62
N ALA A 207 7.54 0.36 -19.51
CA ALA A 207 7.78 0.42 -20.95
C ALA A 207 7.80 1.85 -21.48
N LEU A 208 6.87 2.71 -21.03
CA LEU A 208 6.84 4.12 -21.44
C LEU A 208 8.10 4.89 -21.01
N ASP A 209 8.59 4.60 -19.80
CA ASP A 209 9.82 5.21 -19.30
C ASP A 209 11.07 4.76 -20.08
N MET A 210 11.17 3.46 -20.39
CA MET A 210 12.28 2.92 -21.19
C MET A 210 12.35 3.49 -22.61
N HIS A 211 11.24 4.05 -23.10
CA HIS A 211 11.21 4.77 -24.38
C HIS A 211 11.32 6.30 -24.24
N GLU A 212 11.62 6.81 -23.04
CA GLU A 212 11.73 8.24 -22.72
C GLU A 212 10.46 9.04 -23.04
N VAL A 213 9.30 8.39 -23.11
CA VAL A 213 8.00 9.02 -23.45
C VAL A 213 7.26 9.46 -22.18
N TRP A 214 7.98 9.61 -21.07
CA TRP A 214 7.36 9.88 -19.79
C TRP A 214 6.92 11.36 -19.67
N ILE A 215 5.73 11.58 -19.11
CA ILE A 215 5.10 12.91 -19.03
C ILE A 215 5.81 13.81 -18.01
N LEU A 216 6.48 13.20 -17.02
CA LEU A 216 7.17 13.94 -15.96
C LEU A 216 8.63 14.20 -16.34
N PRO A 217 9.15 15.40 -16.02
CA PRO A 217 10.55 15.70 -16.28
C PRO A 217 11.50 14.87 -15.40
N ALA A 218 12.58 14.37 -16.01
CA ALA A 218 13.55 13.47 -15.38
C ALA A 218 14.19 14.01 -14.08
N TRP A 219 14.26 15.34 -13.90
CA TRP A 219 14.85 15.92 -12.70
C TRP A 219 14.05 15.67 -11.41
N LEU A 220 12.77 15.27 -11.51
CA LEU A 220 11.93 14.92 -10.37
C LEU A 220 12.45 13.70 -9.60
N GLY A 221 13.18 12.80 -10.25
CA GLY A 221 13.81 11.63 -9.62
C GLY A 221 15.00 11.96 -8.72
N ASN A 222 15.54 13.17 -8.78
CA ASN A 222 16.69 13.52 -7.96
C ASN A 222 16.33 13.53 -6.47
N GLU A 223 17.25 13.11 -5.61
CA GLU A 223 17.06 13.09 -4.14
C GLU A 223 17.42 14.42 -3.45
N LYS A 224 17.44 15.52 -4.21
CA LYS A 224 17.58 16.87 -3.65
C LYS A 224 16.31 17.26 -2.89
N TRP A 225 16.42 18.17 -1.92
CA TRP A 225 15.28 18.53 -1.08
C TRP A 225 14.14 19.18 -1.87
N GLU A 226 14.48 20.04 -2.84
CA GLU A 226 13.52 20.74 -3.69
C GLU A 226 12.74 19.76 -4.57
N THR A 227 13.44 18.79 -5.14
CA THR A 227 12.86 17.75 -6.01
C THR A 227 12.04 16.76 -5.22
N ALA A 228 12.49 16.40 -4.01
CA ALA A 228 11.73 15.61 -3.05
C ALA A 228 10.42 16.31 -2.64
N LEU A 229 10.46 17.63 -2.41
CA LEU A 229 9.28 18.43 -2.09
C LEU A 229 8.29 18.45 -3.25
N VAL A 230 8.73 18.77 -4.47
CA VAL A 230 7.83 18.80 -5.64
C VAL A 230 7.26 17.40 -5.91
N SER A 231 8.10 16.36 -5.87
CA SER A 231 7.68 14.98 -6.07
C SER A 231 6.63 14.54 -5.04
N ALA A 232 6.79 14.92 -3.77
CA ALA A 232 5.86 14.54 -2.70
C ALA A 232 4.44 15.10 -2.87
N PHE A 233 4.29 16.24 -3.54
CA PHE A 233 2.99 16.84 -3.81
C PHE A 233 2.42 16.38 -5.16
N LEU A 234 3.28 16.16 -6.16
CA LEU A 234 2.82 15.75 -7.49
C LEU A 234 2.39 14.27 -7.54
N ALA A 235 3.10 13.40 -6.85
CA ALA A 235 2.89 11.96 -6.91
C ALA A 235 1.50 11.49 -6.40
N PRO A 236 0.96 12.05 -5.30
CA PRO A 236 -0.46 11.94 -4.93
C PRO A 236 -1.47 12.16 -6.06
N LEU A 237 -1.24 13.17 -6.91
CA LEU A 237 -2.16 13.50 -8.00
C LEU A 237 -2.09 12.43 -9.10
N LEU A 238 -0.88 11.99 -9.43
CA LEU A 238 -0.67 10.86 -10.35
C LEU A 238 -1.32 9.59 -9.82
N ALA A 239 -1.22 9.35 -8.51
CA ALA A 239 -1.84 8.23 -7.86
C ALA A 239 -3.36 8.24 -8.07
N THR A 240 -4.05 9.39 -8.09
CA THR A 240 -5.51 9.42 -8.31
C THR A 240 -5.96 8.88 -9.67
N VAL A 241 -5.09 8.91 -10.68
CA VAL A 241 -5.36 8.41 -12.03
C VAL A 241 -4.84 6.99 -12.21
N ALA A 242 -3.65 6.69 -11.68
CA ALA A 242 -2.99 5.40 -11.80
C ALA A 242 -3.42 4.37 -10.74
N PHE A 243 -4.34 4.73 -9.83
CA PHE A 243 -4.56 3.94 -8.62
C PHE A 243 -5.20 2.58 -8.88
N VAL A 244 -4.50 1.52 -8.48
CA VAL A 244 -5.01 0.16 -8.40
C VAL A 244 -4.78 -0.37 -6.98
N PHE A 245 -5.84 -0.37 -6.16
CA PHE A 245 -5.76 -0.64 -4.73
C PHE A 245 -5.46 -2.11 -4.37
N PRO A 246 -4.70 -2.40 -3.31
CA PRO A 246 -3.48 -1.76 -2.81
C PRO A 246 -2.20 -2.42 -3.39
N LEU A 247 -2.29 -3.65 -3.90
CA LEU A 247 -1.17 -4.38 -4.49
C LEU A 247 -0.79 -3.86 -5.88
N GLY A 248 -1.76 -3.38 -6.66
CA GLY A 248 -1.46 -2.85 -7.98
C GLY A 248 -0.59 -1.59 -7.94
N ASN A 249 -0.85 -0.72 -6.95
CA ASN A 249 -0.06 0.46 -6.66
C ASN A 249 1.38 0.17 -6.31
N LEU A 250 1.65 -0.97 -5.68
CA LEU A 250 3.01 -1.36 -5.34
C LEU A 250 3.84 -1.62 -6.61
N VAL A 251 3.27 -2.29 -7.61
CA VAL A 251 3.99 -2.55 -8.87
C VAL A 251 4.26 -1.24 -9.60
N VAL A 252 3.28 -0.33 -9.64
CA VAL A 252 3.44 1.00 -10.22
C VAL A 252 4.49 1.82 -9.46
N ALA A 253 4.42 1.87 -8.12
CA ALA A 253 5.40 2.54 -7.27
C ALA A 253 6.81 1.97 -7.46
N SER A 254 6.92 0.64 -7.60
CA SER A 254 8.20 -0.01 -7.87
C SER A 254 8.76 0.33 -9.23
N SER A 255 7.89 0.53 -10.22
CA SER A 255 8.29 0.93 -11.57
C SER A 255 8.80 2.37 -11.51
N ILE A 256 8.01 3.31 -10.98
CA ILE A 256 8.36 4.73 -10.77
C ILE A 256 9.71 4.90 -10.07
N TRP A 257 9.97 4.10 -9.02
CA TRP A 257 11.24 4.14 -8.29
C TRP A 257 12.40 3.66 -9.14
N LYS A 258 12.26 2.50 -9.81
CA LYS A 258 13.32 1.92 -10.64
C LYS A 258 13.64 2.77 -11.88
N THR A 259 12.68 3.58 -12.32
CA THR A 259 12.78 4.45 -13.48
C THR A 259 13.24 5.87 -13.16
N TRP A 260 13.61 6.19 -11.91
CA TRP A 260 14.03 7.55 -11.51
C TRP A 260 12.97 8.62 -11.83
N THR A 261 11.70 8.24 -11.82
CA THR A 261 10.63 9.15 -12.22
C THR A 261 10.26 10.12 -11.10
N LEU A 262 10.35 9.68 -9.85
CA LEU A 262 10.04 10.46 -8.66
C LEU A 262 11.05 10.15 -7.55
N ALA A 263 11.41 11.17 -6.78
CA ALA A 263 12.19 11.02 -5.55
C ALA A 263 11.50 10.12 -4.53
N TYR A 264 12.23 9.65 -3.53
CA TYR A 264 11.76 8.74 -2.47
C TYR A 264 10.46 9.21 -1.79
N SER A 265 10.39 10.48 -1.41
CA SER A 265 9.18 11.09 -0.82
C SER A 265 8.00 11.11 -1.80
N GLY A 266 8.25 11.23 -3.11
CA GLY A 266 7.24 11.08 -4.16
C GLY A 266 6.67 9.67 -4.21
N VAL A 267 7.53 8.65 -4.20
CA VAL A 267 7.08 7.26 -4.20
C VAL A 267 6.28 6.91 -2.92
N LEU A 268 6.73 7.39 -1.76
CA LEU A 268 5.98 7.21 -0.51
C LEU A 268 4.63 7.93 -0.51
N SER A 269 4.58 9.19 -0.93
CA SER A 269 3.32 9.95 -1.00
C SER A 269 2.35 9.36 -2.04
N PHE A 270 2.85 8.83 -3.15
CA PHE A 270 2.07 8.03 -4.11
C PHE A 270 1.42 6.81 -3.43
N ALA A 271 2.16 6.09 -2.57
CA ALA A 271 1.62 4.95 -1.83
C ALA A 271 0.58 5.39 -0.77
N LEU A 272 0.86 6.46 -0.03
CA LEU A 272 -0.05 7.00 1.00
C LEU A 272 -1.34 7.59 0.41
N ALA A 273 -1.36 7.91 -0.88
CA ALA A 273 -2.52 8.44 -1.58
C ALA A 273 -3.74 7.50 -1.61
N ALA A 274 -3.56 6.24 -1.24
CA ALA A 274 -4.64 5.26 -1.04
C ALA A 274 -5.80 5.79 -0.18
N SER A 275 -5.46 6.62 0.79
CA SER A 275 -6.35 7.18 1.79
C SER A 275 -7.39 8.18 1.25
N PHE A 276 -7.07 8.93 0.20
CA PHE A 276 -7.97 9.95 -0.38
C PHE A 276 -8.31 9.68 -1.85
N HIS A 277 -8.22 8.42 -2.27
CA HIS A 277 -8.61 8.00 -3.61
C HIS A 277 -10.02 8.50 -4.01
N PRO A 278 -10.27 8.90 -5.27
CA PRO A 278 -11.57 9.42 -5.71
C PRO A 278 -12.78 8.57 -5.35
N LEU A 279 -12.66 7.23 -5.41
CA LEU A 279 -13.72 6.32 -4.97
C LEU A 279 -13.99 6.36 -3.46
N THR A 280 -12.95 6.55 -2.64
CA THR A 280 -13.10 6.76 -1.20
C THR A 280 -13.83 8.09 -0.95
N LEU A 281 -13.38 9.16 -1.60
CA LEU A 281 -14.00 10.48 -1.50
C LEU A 281 -15.45 10.47 -2.02
N ARG A 282 -15.76 9.78 -3.11
CA ARG A 282 -17.13 9.63 -3.61
C ARG A 282 -18.05 8.94 -2.59
N THR A 283 -17.53 7.96 -1.87
CA THR A 283 -18.31 7.28 -0.82
C THR A 283 -18.53 8.23 0.37
N LEU A 284 -17.52 9.01 0.74
CA LEU A 284 -17.61 10.01 1.80
C LEU A 284 -18.51 11.20 1.41
N SER A 285 -18.52 11.62 0.15
CA SER A 285 -19.33 12.75 -0.32
C SER A 285 -20.82 12.47 -0.30
N ALA A 286 -21.22 11.22 -0.53
CA ALA A 286 -22.60 10.79 -0.35
C ALA A 286 -23.10 10.98 1.10
N ARG A 287 -22.18 11.09 2.07
CA ARG A 287 -22.50 11.16 3.50
C ARG A 287 -22.29 12.54 4.12
N TYR A 288 -21.14 13.16 3.86
CA TYR A 288 -20.75 14.44 4.46
C TYR A 288 -21.06 15.64 3.53
N GLY A 289 -21.50 15.37 2.31
CA GLY A 289 -21.64 16.37 1.26
C GLY A 289 -20.29 16.70 0.59
N LEU A 290 -20.39 17.28 -0.60
CA LEU A 290 -19.23 17.57 -1.45
C LEU A 290 -18.25 18.55 -0.79
N ALA A 291 -18.74 19.63 -0.17
CA ALA A 291 -17.88 20.65 0.44
C ALA A 291 -17.03 20.08 1.59
N GLN A 292 -17.64 19.29 2.49
CA GLN A 292 -16.90 18.68 3.60
C GLN A 292 -15.93 17.61 3.12
N THR A 293 -16.32 16.84 2.11
CA THR A 293 -15.46 15.82 1.52
C THR A 293 -14.28 16.43 0.78
N ALA A 294 -14.46 17.57 0.11
CA ALA A 294 -13.35 18.29 -0.51
C ALA A 294 -12.34 18.75 0.54
N ARG A 295 -12.81 19.30 1.67
CA ARG A 295 -11.93 19.68 2.80
C ARG A 295 -11.22 18.49 3.42
N LEU A 296 -11.93 17.38 3.61
CA LEU A 296 -11.34 16.13 4.12
C LEU A 296 -10.31 15.57 3.13
N GLY A 297 -10.63 15.57 1.84
CA GLY A 297 -9.71 15.15 0.77
C GLY A 297 -8.45 15.99 0.76
N LEU A 298 -8.57 17.32 0.90
CA LEU A 298 -7.42 18.22 1.01
C LEU A 298 -6.59 17.94 2.27
N LEU A 299 -7.24 17.73 3.42
CA LEU A 299 -6.55 17.36 4.66
C LEU A 299 -5.74 16.07 4.50
N LEU A 300 -6.35 15.03 3.92
CA LEU A 300 -5.71 13.74 3.70
C LEU A 300 -4.59 13.83 2.65
N TYR A 301 -4.78 14.62 1.60
CA TYR A 301 -3.75 14.92 0.60
C TYR A 301 -2.53 15.57 1.24
N LEU A 302 -2.73 16.66 2.00
CA LEU A 302 -1.64 17.36 2.68
C LEU A 302 -0.96 16.46 3.71
N ALA A 303 -1.74 15.70 4.48
CA ALA A 303 -1.19 14.75 5.46
C ALA A 303 -0.35 13.66 4.80
N ALA A 304 -0.72 13.17 3.60
CA ALA A 304 0.06 12.19 2.85
C ALA A 304 1.36 12.80 2.31
N CYS A 305 1.32 14.01 1.75
CA CYS A 305 2.50 14.73 1.25
C CYS A 305 3.50 14.98 2.38
N LEU A 306 3.02 15.58 3.48
CA LEU A 306 3.85 15.91 4.64
C LEU A 306 4.32 14.66 5.39
N GLY A 307 3.48 13.64 5.50
CA GLY A 307 3.86 12.35 6.08
C GLY A 307 4.98 11.69 5.30
N ALA A 308 4.93 11.71 3.96
CA ALA A 308 6.01 11.19 3.12
C ALA A 308 7.30 12.01 3.21
N LEU A 309 7.21 13.34 3.33
CA LEU A 309 8.37 14.22 3.51
C LEU A 309 9.03 14.08 4.89
N ALA A 310 8.25 13.75 5.92
CA ALA A 310 8.78 13.54 7.26
C ALA A 310 9.77 12.36 7.30
N VAL A 311 9.58 11.34 6.46
CA VAL A 311 10.40 10.13 6.47
C VAL A 311 11.88 10.39 6.11
N PRO A 312 12.23 11.02 4.96
CA PRO A 312 13.63 11.36 4.68
C PRO A 312 14.24 12.29 5.73
N VAL A 313 13.46 13.17 6.38
CA VAL A 313 13.95 13.97 7.51
C VAL A 313 14.31 13.08 8.70
N LEU A 314 13.46 12.11 9.04
CA LEU A 314 13.74 11.12 10.09
C LEU A 314 14.99 10.29 9.77
N TRP A 315 15.16 9.87 8.52
CA TRP A 315 16.37 9.17 8.05
C TRP A 315 17.63 10.00 8.26
N ARG A 316 17.62 11.27 7.85
CA ARG A 316 18.75 12.18 8.08
C ARG A 316 19.09 12.35 9.56
N ILE A 317 18.08 12.44 10.43
CA ILE A 317 18.29 12.56 11.88
C ILE A 317 19.01 11.33 12.44
N ILE A 318 18.75 10.13 11.92
CA ILE A 318 19.40 8.90 12.36
C ILE A 318 20.64 8.52 11.53
N GLY A 319 21.10 9.41 10.65
CA GLY A 319 22.29 9.20 9.82
C GLY A 319 22.10 8.20 8.68
N LEU A 320 20.85 7.92 8.28
CA LEU A 320 20.55 7.11 7.10
C LEU A 320 20.22 8.02 5.92
N GLU A 321 20.78 7.70 4.77
CA GLU A 321 20.39 8.30 3.49
C GLU A 321 19.82 7.22 2.59
N VAL A 322 18.65 7.49 2.02
CA VAL A 322 18.08 6.63 0.99
C VAL A 322 18.88 6.88 -0.27
N THR A 323 19.77 5.95 -0.58
CA THR A 323 20.52 5.96 -1.82
C THR A 323 19.80 5.08 -2.82
N HIS A 324 19.55 5.62 -4.02
CA HIS A 324 19.15 4.79 -5.14
C HIS A 324 20.28 3.80 -5.41
N VAL A 325 20.03 2.50 -5.24
CA VAL A 325 21.01 1.49 -5.60
C VAL A 325 20.80 1.15 -7.09
N PRO A 326 21.76 1.41 -8.00
CA PRO A 326 21.56 1.30 -9.46
C PRO A 326 21.43 -0.13 -9.99
N TRP A 327 21.38 -1.13 -9.11
CA TRP A 327 21.52 -2.54 -9.49
C TRP A 327 20.47 -3.02 -10.48
N PHE A 328 19.30 -2.39 -10.58
CA PHE A 328 18.27 -2.84 -11.50
C PHE A 328 18.67 -2.64 -12.97
N ARG A 329 19.32 -1.52 -13.32
CA ARG A 329 19.78 -1.29 -14.71
C ARG A 329 20.91 -2.24 -15.06
N ASP A 330 21.91 -2.37 -14.18
CA ASP A 330 23.02 -3.32 -14.36
C ASP A 330 22.55 -4.79 -14.39
N LEU A 331 21.56 -5.15 -13.57
CA LEU A 331 20.97 -6.49 -13.57
C LEU A 331 20.16 -6.72 -14.86
N VAL A 332 19.36 -5.74 -15.29
CA VAL A 332 18.62 -5.79 -16.55
C VAL A 332 19.58 -5.94 -17.71
N ASP A 333 20.64 -5.16 -17.76
CA ASP A 333 21.65 -5.23 -18.81
C ASP A 333 22.33 -6.61 -18.80
N ARG A 334 22.65 -7.17 -17.62
CA ARG A 334 23.18 -8.54 -17.49
C ARG A 334 22.17 -9.62 -17.86
N ILE A 335 20.88 -9.44 -17.59
CA ILE A 335 19.81 -10.39 -17.94
C ILE A 335 19.55 -10.35 -19.44
N MET A 336 19.47 -9.15 -20.03
CA MET A 336 19.25 -8.94 -21.46
C MET A 336 20.47 -9.35 -22.30
N MET A 337 21.69 -9.16 -21.79
CA MET A 337 22.93 -9.60 -22.46
C MET A 337 23.33 -11.04 -22.12
N GLY A 338 22.85 -11.61 -21.02
CA GLY A 338 23.33 -12.89 -20.46
C GLY A 338 22.34 -14.05 -20.49
N LEU A 339 21.05 -13.82 -20.74
CA LEU A 339 20.10 -14.91 -21.02
C LEU A 339 20.06 -15.16 -22.52
N PRO A 340 20.63 -16.27 -23.02
CA PRO A 340 20.35 -16.70 -24.36
C PRO A 340 18.85 -17.05 -24.40
N PHE A 341 18.04 -16.23 -25.06
CA PHE A 341 16.64 -16.51 -25.38
C PHE A 341 16.48 -17.71 -26.35
N THR A 342 17.43 -18.66 -26.36
CA THR A 342 17.47 -19.86 -27.22
C THR A 342 16.85 -21.11 -26.58
N MET A 343 16.23 -21.02 -25.40
CA MET A 343 15.45 -22.15 -24.83
C MET A 343 13.98 -22.20 -25.27
N LEU A 344 13.59 -21.49 -26.33
CA LEU A 344 12.44 -21.86 -27.16
C LEU A 344 12.97 -22.11 -28.57
N GLY A 345 13.15 -23.40 -28.88
CA GLY A 345 13.77 -23.87 -30.10
C GLY A 345 13.12 -23.33 -31.36
N THR A 346 13.92 -22.64 -32.15
CA THR A 346 13.89 -22.80 -33.61
C THR A 346 15.34 -23.01 -34.04
N GLY A 347 15.54 -24.00 -34.90
CA GLY A 347 16.81 -24.64 -35.16
C GLY A 347 17.93 -23.70 -35.60
N GLY A 348 19.16 -24.13 -35.32
CA GLY A 348 20.36 -23.42 -35.70
C GLY A 348 20.50 -23.23 -37.20
N MET A 349 21.30 -22.22 -37.55
CA MET A 349 22.05 -22.20 -38.79
C MET A 349 23.52 -21.89 -38.47
N PRO A 350 24.47 -22.48 -39.21
CA PRO A 350 25.88 -22.53 -38.86
C PRO A 350 26.62 -21.25 -39.25
N GLY A 351 27.77 -21.05 -38.61
CA GLY A 351 28.56 -19.82 -38.65
C GLY A 351 29.00 -19.32 -40.03
N GLY A 352 29.15 -18.00 -40.11
CA GLY A 352 29.92 -17.29 -41.12
C GLY A 352 31.03 -16.48 -40.45
N ARG A 353 32.27 -16.84 -40.77
CA ARG A 353 33.52 -16.18 -40.34
C ARG A 353 33.63 -14.75 -40.89
N MET A 354 34.31 -13.91 -40.09
CA MET A 354 35.26 -12.83 -40.42
C MET A 354 35.20 -12.17 -41.80
N MET A 355 35.21 -10.83 -41.81
CA MET A 355 36.41 -10.10 -42.23
C MET A 355 36.43 -8.66 -41.69
N SER A 356 37.60 -8.31 -41.17
CA SER A 356 38.11 -6.98 -40.89
C SER A 356 38.21 -6.13 -42.16
N HIS A 357 37.81 -4.86 -42.06
CA HIS A 357 38.63 -3.72 -42.48
C HIS A 357 38.14 -2.44 -41.82
#